data_AF-A0A840WJB6-F1
#
_entry.id   AF-A0A840WJB6-F1
#
_cell.length_a   1.000
_cell.length_b   1.000
_cell.length_c   1.000
_cell.angle_alpha   90.00
_cell.angle_beta   90.00
_cell.angle_gamma   90.00
#
_symmetry.space_group_name_H-M   'P 1'
#
loop_
_entity.id
_entity.type
_entity.pdbx_description
1 polymer ?
#
loop_
_entity_poly.entity_id
_entity_poly.type
_entity_poly.pdbx_seq_one_letter_code
_entity_poly.pdbx_strand_id
1 'polypeptide(L)'
;MIEKAAARAVGEVPGARAARSRAARARVSGEVVLLRLRVEVDYPRPTRQVAQAVREHVKNRLEWITGKQVHHIDIEIAELVR
;
A
#
# COMPACT_ATOMS: atom_id res chain seq x y z
N MET A 1 -10.75 1.43 9.24
CA MET A 1 -9.53 2.05 9.78
C MET A 1 -8.27 1.59 9.03
N ILE A 2 -7.99 0.28 8.95
CA ILE A 2 -6.84 -0.30 8.23
C ILE A 2 -6.71 0.20 6.78
N GLU A 3 -7.79 0.16 5.99
CA GLU A 3 -7.75 0.59 4.57
C GLU A 3 -7.33 2.06 4.41
N LYS A 4 -7.85 2.95 5.27
CA LYS A 4 -7.50 4.38 5.25
C LYS A 4 -6.05 4.61 5.69
N ALA A 5 -5.58 3.87 6.70
CA ALA A 5 -4.18 3.92 7.14
C ALA A 5 -3.23 3.40 6.05
N ALA A 6 -3.60 2.32 5.36
CA ALA A 6 -2.85 1.76 4.26
C ALA A 6 -2.72 2.74 3.08
N ALA A 7 -3.84 3.33 2.65
CA ALA A 7 -3.85 4.32 1.58
C ALA A 7 -3.00 5.55 1.94
N ARG A 8 -3.04 6.00 3.20
CA ARG A 8 -2.18 7.09 3.67
C ARG A 8 -0.70 6.69 3.63
N ALA A 9 -0.35 5.50 4.11
CA ALA A 9 1.02 5.00 4.12
C ALA A 9 1.61 4.88 2.70
N VAL A 10 0.82 4.55 1.68
CA VAL A 10 1.29 4.58 0.28
C VAL A 10 1.86 5.96 -0.09
N GLY A 11 1.15 7.03 0.26
CA GLY A 11 1.57 8.41 -0.06
C GLY A 11 2.77 8.92 0.75
N GLU A 12 3.24 8.15 1.73
CA GLU A 12 4.47 8.45 2.46
C GLU A 12 5.72 7.94 1.71
N VAL A 13 5.54 7.06 0.71
CA VAL A 13 6.63 6.54 -0.12
C VAL A 13 6.90 7.47 -1.31
N PRO A 14 8.13 7.99 -1.48
CA PRO A 14 8.46 8.85 -2.60
C PRO A 14 8.21 8.19 -3.96
N GLY A 15 7.41 8.84 -4.80
CA GLY A 15 7.07 8.32 -6.13
C GLY A 15 5.83 7.44 -6.18
N ALA A 16 5.09 7.30 -5.08
CA ALA A 16 3.86 6.53 -5.01
C ALA A 16 2.70 7.39 -4.50
N ARG A 17 1.51 7.16 -5.06
CA ARG A 17 0.25 7.74 -4.58
C ARG A 17 -0.81 6.64 -4.50
N ALA A 18 -1.67 6.72 -3.50
CA ALA A 18 -2.85 5.87 -3.44
C ALA A 18 -3.82 6.28 -4.54
N ALA A 19 -4.34 5.30 -5.29
CA ALA A 19 -5.30 5.57 -6.36
C ALA A 19 -6.54 6.32 -5.84
N ARG A 20 -7.09 7.27 -6.62
CA ARG A 20 -8.22 8.11 -6.16
C ARG A 20 -9.47 7.34 -5.74
N SER A 21 -9.72 6.17 -6.35
CA SER A 21 -10.85 5.31 -6.01
C SER A 21 -10.40 3.90 -5.65
N ARG A 22 -10.98 3.36 -4.58
CA ARG A 22 -10.71 1.99 -4.09
C ARG A 22 -9.21 1.72 -3.90
N ALA A 23 -8.49 2.70 -3.32
CA ALA A 23 -7.05 2.68 -3.08
C ALA A 23 -6.57 1.44 -2.31
N ALA A 24 -7.37 0.99 -1.36
CA ALA A 24 -7.04 -0.12 -0.49
C ALA A 24 -8.27 -0.96 -0.18
N ARG A 25 -8.07 -2.27 -0.10
CA ARG A 25 -9.05 -3.23 0.42
C ARG A 25 -8.35 -4.14 1.42
N ALA A 26 -8.92 -4.28 2.61
CA ALA A 26 -8.37 -5.15 3.65
C ALA A 26 -9.35 -6.29 3.95
N ARG A 27 -8.81 -7.49 4.17
CA ARG A 27 -9.51 -8.58 4.84
C ARG A 27 -8.76 -8.91 6.11
N VAL A 28 -9.50 -8.97 7.22
CA VAL A 28 -8.94 -9.25 8.54
C VAL A 28 -9.52 -10.57 9.04
N SER A 29 -8.66 -11.48 9.46
CA SER A 29 -9.03 -12.73 10.11
C SER A 29 -8.19 -12.87 11.38
N GLY A 30 -8.81 -12.63 12.54
CA GLY A 30 -8.11 -12.54 13.82
C GLY A 30 -7.00 -11.48 13.78
N GLU A 31 -5.76 -11.94 13.87
CA GLU A 31 -4.56 -11.10 13.85
C GLU A 31 -3.89 -10.98 12.48
N VAL A 32 -4.45 -11.63 11.46
CA VAL A 32 -3.89 -11.63 10.11
C VAL A 32 -4.63 -10.65 9.22
N VAL A 33 -3.86 -9.82 8.50
CA VAL A 33 -4.36 -8.87 7.51
C VAL A 33 -3.87 -9.28 6.11
N LEU A 34 -4.82 -9.39 5.18
CA LEU A 34 -4.57 -9.46 3.74
C LEU A 34 -4.97 -8.12 3.13
N LEU A 35 -4.08 -7.54 2.34
CA LEU A 35 -4.24 -6.20 1.81
C LEU A 35 -4.14 -6.22 0.28
N ARG A 36 -5.01 -5.49 -0.40
CA ARG A 36 -4.86 -5.16 -1.82
C ARG A 36 -4.79 -3.64 -1.96
N LEU A 37 -3.79 -3.17 -2.67
CA LEU A 37 -3.50 -1.76 -2.91
C LEU A 37 -3.56 -1.45 -4.39
N ARG A 38 -4.08 -0.28 -4.72
CA ARG A 38 -4.00 0.34 -6.04
C ARG A 38 -3.13 1.58 -5.93
N VAL A 39 -2.03 1.60 -6.66
CA VAL A 39 -0.96 2.59 -6.52
C VAL A 39 -0.71 3.25 -7.87
N GLU A 40 -0.65 4.56 -7.87
CA GLU A 40 -0.17 5.38 -8.99
C GLU A 40 1.33 5.63 -8.78
N VAL A 41 2.15 5.50 -9.81
CA VAL A 41 3.62 5.63 -9.72
C VAL A 41 4.11 6.77 -10.59
N ASP A 42 4.94 7.65 -10.01
CA ASP A 42 5.56 8.74 -10.74
C ASP A 42 6.56 8.21 -11.79
N TYR A 43 6.37 8.57 -13.06
CA TYR A 43 7.29 8.29 -14.15
C TYR A 43 8.42 9.34 -14.20
N PRO A 44 9.69 8.98 -14.51
CA PRO A 44 10.20 7.69 -14.96
C PRO A 44 10.74 6.77 -13.85
N ARG A 45 10.19 6.80 -12.62
CA ARG A 45 10.75 5.97 -11.54
C ARG A 45 10.58 4.47 -11.83
N PRO A 46 11.54 3.61 -11.40
CA PRO A 46 11.43 2.17 -11.60
C PRO A 46 10.24 1.59 -10.81
N THR A 47 9.17 1.23 -11.50
CA THR A 47 7.90 0.79 -10.89
C THR A 47 8.07 -0.35 -9.90
N ARG A 48 8.94 -1.32 -10.22
CA ARG A 48 9.21 -2.46 -9.33
C ARG A 48 9.84 -2.02 -8.00
N GLN A 49 10.77 -1.06 -8.03
CA GLN A 49 11.42 -0.56 -6.82
C GLN A 49 10.43 0.24 -5.96
N VAL A 50 9.60 1.07 -6.59
CA VAL A 50 8.54 1.81 -5.90
C VAL A 50 7.52 0.85 -5.26
N ALA A 51 7.09 -0.19 -5.98
CA ALA A 51 6.17 -1.18 -5.44
C ALA A 51 6.75 -1.96 -4.24
N GLN A 52 8.05 -2.29 -4.28
CA GLN A 52 8.73 -2.91 -3.14
C GLN A 52 8.79 -1.97 -1.93
N ALA A 53 9.17 -0.71 -2.13
CA ALA A 53 9.19 0.30 -1.07
C ALA A 53 7.80 0.51 -0.45
N VAL A 54 6.75 0.56 -1.28
CA VAL A 54 5.35 0.62 -0.82
C VAL A 54 4.99 -0.61 0.00
N ARG A 55 5.34 -1.82 -0.47
CA ARG A 55 5.05 -3.07 0.24
C ARG A 55 5.66 -3.08 1.63
N GLU A 56 6.96 -2.75 1.73
CA GLU A 56 7.69 -2.75 3.00
C GLU A 56 7.16 -1.66 3.94
N HIS A 57 6.99 -0.43 3.44
CA HIS A 57 6.54 0.69 4.25
C HIS A 57 5.12 0.50 4.77
N VAL A 58 4.17 0.11 3.90
CA VAL A 58 2.77 -0.11 4.30
C VAL A 58 2.67 -1.26 5.29
N LYS A 59 3.42 -2.35 5.09
CA LYS A 59 3.49 -3.45 6.06
C LYS A 59 3.92 -2.93 7.43
N ASN A 60 5.12 -2.35 7.52
CA ASN A 60 5.68 -1.87 8.78
C ASN A 60 4.76 -0.86 9.47
N ARG A 61 4.16 0.05 8.69
CA ARG A 61 3.26 1.08 9.21
C ARG A 61 1.97 0.48 9.78
N LEU A 62 1.35 -0.48 9.09
CA LEU A 62 0.13 -1.11 9.57
C LEU A 62 0.38 -2.00 10.78
N GLU A 63 1.47 -2.77 10.79
CA GLU A 63 1.85 -3.59 11.93
C GLU A 63 2.10 -2.72 13.17
N TRP A 64 2.78 -1.58 13.01
CA TRP A 64 3.00 -0.61 14.10
C TRP A 64 1.71 0.04 14.61
N ILE A 65 0.81 0.48 13.73
CA ILE A 65 -0.44 1.16 14.15
C ILE A 65 -1.42 0.18 14.80
N THR A 66 -1.53 -1.03 14.23
CA THR A 66 -2.64 -1.94 14.53
C THR A 66 -2.27 -3.09 15.44
N GLY A 67 -0.98 -3.40 15.57
CA GLY A 67 -0.48 -4.60 16.26
C GLY A 67 -0.77 -5.91 15.52
N LYS A 68 -1.44 -5.87 14.37
CA LYS A 68 -1.80 -7.05 13.56
C LYS A 68 -0.69 -7.39 12.58
N GLN A 69 -0.57 -8.66 12.22
CA GLN A 69 0.41 -9.13 11.24
C GLN A 69 -0.13 -8.98 9.82
N VAL A 70 0.60 -8.26 8.96
CA VAL A 70 0.25 -8.17 7.54
C VAL A 70 0.94 -9.31 6.79
N HIS A 71 0.15 -10.29 6.38
CA HIS A 71 0.66 -11.53 5.78
C HIS A 71 0.88 -11.41 4.27
N HIS A 72 -0.04 -10.73 3.56
CA HIS A 72 0.05 -10.56 2.12
C HIS A 72 -0.39 -9.17 1.68
N ILE A 73 0.31 -8.60 0.70
CA ILE A 73 -0.03 -7.34 0.05
C ILE A 73 -0.03 -7.53 -1.47
N ASP A 74 -1.20 -7.45 -2.08
CA ASP A 74 -1.31 -7.35 -3.54
C ASP A 74 -1.18 -5.88 -3.94
N ILE A 75 -0.28 -5.56 -4.88
CA ILE A 75 -0.10 -4.20 -5.39
C ILE A 75 -0.43 -4.19 -6.88
N GLU A 76 -1.47 -3.45 -7.23
CA GLU A 76 -1.85 -3.15 -8.60
C GLU A 76 -1.35 -1.75 -8.94
N ILE A 77 -0.56 -1.64 -10.01
CA ILE A 77 -0.17 -0.34 -10.55
C ILE A 77 -1.33 0.17 -11.39
N ALA A 78 -2.07 1.13 -10.85
CA ALA A 78 -3.28 1.65 -11.47
C ALA A 78 -2.97 2.63 -12.60
N GLU A 79 -1.91 3.42 -12.45
CA GLU A 79 -1.50 4.44 -13.42
C GLU A 79 0.00 4.77 -13.28
N LEU A 80 0.63 5.20 -14.39
CA LEU A 80 1.95 5.84 -14.39
C LEU A 80 1.73 7.33 -14.60
N VAL A 81 1.97 8.13 -13.56
CA VAL A 81 1.68 9.57 -13.55
C VAL A 81 2.95 10.37 -13.84
N ARG A 82 2.82 11.47 -14.58
CA ARG A 82 3.95 12.32 -14.99
C ARG A 82 4.01 13.61 -14.18
#